data_AF-A0A816HNG7-F1
#
_entry.id   AF-A0A816HNG7-F1
#
_cell.length_a   1.000
_cell.length_b   1.000
_cell.length_c   1.000
_cell.angle_alpha   90.00
_cell.angle_beta   90.00
_cell.angle_gamma   90.00
#
_symmetry.space_group_name_H-M   'P 1'
#
loop_
_entity.id
_entity.type
_entity.pdbx_description
1 polymer ?
#
loop_
_entity_poly.entity_id
_entity_poly.type
_entity_poly.pdbx_seq_one_letter_code
_entity_poly.pdbx_strand_id
1 'polypeptide(L)'
;GNTSAFIHTEYLLSNSTDDHQRLSEKSYYIYFYSVLTEELHTVENTLEKPSTFAWSDQDSSLFLVTSTSRFVNNDEDILPYRERINNHISTIHRLDFDWTNDRPSLRQFTPIITIPLRLSDFLYVPLEQKLIFLSTSPLIDDLNSFEIYSIDLRNQSLLTRLTHNQGFEIGLQLSPSGNHLLFRNYTRRSSRTIFHDTQRRLYSLDLANGHTERYGSDFLGNIVGYVPKSDG
;
A
#
# COMPACT_ATOMS: atom_id res chain seq x y z
N GLY A 1 13.10 7.52 -13.65
CA GLY A 1 12.26 8.28 -12.70
C GLY A 1 13.11 9.40 -12.20
N ASN A 2 12.71 10.64 -12.48
CA ASN A 2 13.48 11.84 -12.14
C ASN A 2 12.83 12.62 -10.99
N THR A 3 11.74 12.10 -10.43
CA THR A 3 10.97 12.73 -9.36
C THR A 3 11.02 11.84 -8.11
N SER A 4 11.39 12.42 -6.98
CA SER A 4 11.36 11.74 -5.68
C SER A 4 10.24 12.33 -4.86
N ALA A 5 9.10 11.65 -4.79
CA ALA A 5 8.03 12.08 -3.90
C ALA A 5 8.29 11.61 -2.47
N PHE A 6 8.09 12.52 -1.54
CA PHE A 6 7.97 12.21 -0.12
C PHE A 6 6.64 12.74 0.35
N ILE A 7 5.72 11.84 0.68
CA ILE A 7 4.44 12.24 1.25
C ILE A 7 4.68 12.64 2.71
N HIS A 8 4.68 13.94 2.95
CA HIS A 8 4.49 14.51 4.29
C HIS A 8 3.02 14.87 4.44
N THR A 9 2.43 14.59 5.60
CA THR A 9 1.02 14.93 5.88
C THR A 9 0.98 15.91 7.03
N GLU A 10 0.60 17.15 6.76
CA GLU A 10 0.40 18.17 7.81
C GLU A 10 -1.08 18.30 8.18
N TYR A 11 -1.29 18.66 9.45
CA TYR A 11 -2.60 18.84 10.07
C TYR A 11 -2.82 20.32 10.31
N LEU A 12 -3.76 20.91 9.59
CA LEU A 12 -4.22 22.27 9.86
C LEU A 12 -5.63 22.22 10.46
N LEU A 13 -5.74 22.71 11.69
CA LEU A 13 -7.02 23.02 12.32
C LEU A 13 -7.52 24.34 11.75
N SER A 14 -8.51 24.30 10.85
CA SER A 14 -9.30 25.49 10.58
C SER A 14 -10.23 25.71 11.77
N ASN A 15 -9.97 26.77 12.56
CA ASN A 15 -10.92 27.22 13.57
C ASN A 15 -12.05 27.95 12.86
N SER A 16 -13.18 27.27 12.65
CA SER A 16 -14.45 27.94 12.40
C SER A 16 -14.86 28.72 13.66
N THR A 17 -15.23 29.99 13.48
CA THR A 17 -15.68 30.91 14.54
C THR A 17 -17.17 30.76 14.89
N ASP A 18 -17.86 29.76 14.36
CA ASP A 18 -19.29 29.53 14.64
C ASP A 18 -19.49 28.41 15.68
N ASP A 19 -20.00 28.79 16.85
CA ASP A 19 -20.03 28.00 18.09
C ASP A 19 -21.04 26.82 18.11
N HIS A 20 -21.72 26.53 17.00
CA HIS A 20 -22.83 25.56 17.02
C HIS A 20 -22.69 24.28 16.22
N GLN A 21 -21.68 24.08 15.37
CA GLN A 21 -21.38 22.75 14.80
C GLN A 21 -19.88 22.61 14.47
N ARG A 22 -19.07 22.25 15.47
CA ARG A 22 -17.63 22.03 15.32
C ARG A 22 -17.33 20.64 14.75
N LEU A 23 -17.60 20.41 13.47
CA LEU A 23 -16.87 19.41 12.70
C LEU A 23 -15.69 20.14 12.05
N SER A 24 -14.49 20.02 12.63
CA SER A 24 -13.28 20.50 11.97
C SER A 24 -13.09 19.69 10.68
N GLU A 25 -13.19 20.33 9.53
CA GLU A 25 -12.83 19.69 8.26
C GLU A 25 -11.32 19.40 8.30
N LYS A 26 -10.98 18.11 8.39
CA LYS A 26 -9.59 17.66 8.35
C LYS A 26 -9.13 17.71 6.91
N SER A 27 -8.22 18.63 6.61
CA SER A 27 -7.54 18.66 5.32
C SER A 27 -6.19 17.98 5.45
N TYR A 28 -5.91 17.05 4.53
CA TYR A 28 -4.60 16.43 4.38
C TYR A 28 -3.95 16.93 3.09
N TYR A 29 -2.71 17.39 3.21
CA TYR A 29 -1.88 17.85 2.10
C TYR A 29 -0.90 16.76 1.69
N ILE A 30 -0.62 16.67 0.39
CA ILE A 30 0.46 15.86 -0.13
C ILE A 30 1.51 16.79 -0.72
N TYR A 31 2.74 16.64 -0.25
CA TYR A 31 3.89 17.37 -0.78
C TYR A 31 4.69 16.48 -1.73
N PHE A 32 5.25 17.08 -2.77
CA PHE A 32 6.12 16.43 -3.74
C PHE A 32 7.37 17.27 -3.91
N TYR A 33 8.53 16.64 -3.83
CA TYR A 33 9.79 17.31 -4.11
C TYR A 33 10.27 16.91 -5.51
N SER A 34 10.41 17.89 -6.39
CA SER A 34 11.00 17.66 -7.71
C SER A 34 12.52 17.74 -7.58
N VAL A 35 13.21 16.65 -7.91
CA VAL A 35 14.69 16.64 -7.92
C VAL A 35 15.23 17.43 -9.13
N LEU A 36 14.43 17.58 -10.19
CA LEU A 36 14.81 18.33 -11.39
C LEU A 36 14.76 19.84 -11.18
N THR A 37 13.71 20.34 -10.53
CA THR A 37 13.51 21.77 -10.31
C THR A 37 13.96 22.24 -8.92
N GLU A 38 14.26 21.30 -8.03
CA GLU A 38 14.50 21.54 -6.60
C GLU A 38 13.35 22.26 -5.89
N GLU A 39 12.12 22.18 -6.45
CA GLU A 39 10.93 22.82 -5.90
C GLU A 39 10.07 21.83 -5.09
N LEU A 40 9.43 22.37 -4.05
CA LEU A 40 8.37 21.70 -3.30
C LEU A 40 7.02 22.07 -3.90
N HIS A 41 6.25 21.07 -4.29
CA HIS A 41 4.89 21.22 -4.79
C HIS A 41 3.91 20.64 -3.79
N THR A 42 2.71 21.21 -3.74
CA THR A 42 1.65 20.80 -2.82
C THR A 42 0.39 20.48 -3.62
N VAL A 43 -0.22 19.35 -3.33
CA VAL A 43 -1.58 19.03 -3.75
C VAL A 43 -2.47 19.08 -2.52
N GLU A 44 -3.41 20.01 -2.53
CA GLU A 44 -4.44 20.10 -1.50
C GLU A 44 -5.46 18.98 -1.70
N ASN A 45 -6.16 18.65 -0.61
CA ASN A 45 -7.43 17.93 -0.65
C ASN A 45 -7.34 16.41 -0.82
N THR A 46 -6.72 15.73 0.15
CA THR A 46 -7.19 14.39 0.49
C THR A 46 -8.13 14.46 1.68
N LEU A 47 -9.36 13.95 1.51
CA LEU A 47 -10.38 13.86 2.57
C LEU A 47 -9.91 12.94 3.73
N GLU A 48 -8.92 12.09 3.47
CA GLU A 48 -8.45 11.04 4.36
C GLU A 48 -6.93 10.92 4.29
N LYS A 49 -6.32 10.55 5.42
CA LYS A 49 -4.87 10.38 5.52
C LYS A 49 -4.38 9.25 4.60
N PRO A 50 -3.44 9.52 3.68
CA PRO A 50 -2.78 8.46 2.92
C PRO A 50 -1.98 7.52 3.83
N SER A 51 -2.07 6.20 3.60
CA SER A 51 -1.33 5.18 4.35
C SER A 51 -0.11 4.66 3.60
N THR A 52 -0.16 4.64 2.27
CA THR A 52 0.91 4.21 1.37
C THR A 52 0.66 4.73 -0.05
N PHE A 53 1.67 4.70 -0.90
CA PHE A 53 1.61 5.23 -2.27
C PHE A 53 2.63 4.56 -3.18
N ALA A 54 2.40 4.64 -4.50
CA ALA A 54 3.38 4.31 -5.52
C ALA A 54 3.19 5.19 -6.75
N TRP A 55 4.28 5.51 -7.43
CA TRP A 55 4.24 6.16 -8.74
C TRP A 55 3.95 5.15 -9.85
N SER A 56 3.25 5.61 -10.88
CA SER A 56 3.23 4.95 -12.17
C SER A 56 4.61 5.00 -12.81
N ASP A 57 4.77 4.32 -13.94
CA ASP A 57 5.91 4.57 -14.81
C ASP A 57 5.94 6.04 -15.24
N GLN A 58 7.16 6.57 -15.38
CA GLN A 58 7.43 7.93 -15.85
C GLN A 58 6.85 9.07 -15.00
N ASP A 59 6.47 8.81 -13.74
CA ASP A 59 6.02 9.82 -12.79
C ASP A 59 4.75 10.59 -13.25
N SER A 60 3.95 10.01 -14.16
CA SER A 60 2.73 10.64 -14.71
C SER A 60 1.53 10.58 -13.76
N SER A 61 1.48 9.54 -12.94
CA SER A 61 0.37 9.28 -12.02
C SER A 61 0.89 8.82 -10.67
N LEU A 62 0.31 9.33 -9.59
CA LEU A 62 0.52 8.80 -8.24
C LEU A 62 -0.71 8.00 -7.83
N PHE A 63 -0.47 6.77 -7.40
CA PHE A 63 -1.47 5.96 -6.74
C PHE A 63 -1.29 6.07 -5.23
N LEU A 64 -2.37 6.30 -4.50
CA LEU A 64 -2.34 6.37 -3.05
C LEU A 64 -3.48 5.56 -2.44
N VAL A 65 -3.23 5.06 -1.24
CA VAL A 65 -4.25 4.39 -0.44
C VAL A 65 -4.68 5.31 0.68
N THR A 66 -5.98 5.58 0.80
CA THR A 66 -6.57 6.12 2.03
C THR A 66 -7.31 5.03 2.77
N SER A 67 -7.45 5.18 4.09
CA SER A 67 -8.23 4.24 4.90
C SER A 67 -9.17 4.98 5.83
N THR A 68 -10.42 4.51 5.89
CA THR A 68 -11.37 4.90 6.93
C THR A 68 -11.50 3.79 7.96
N SER A 69 -11.41 4.17 9.23
CA SER A 69 -11.94 3.38 10.33
C SER A 69 -13.35 3.88 10.60
N ARG A 70 -14.38 3.09 10.27
CA ARG A 70 -15.74 3.41 10.72
C ARG A 70 -15.84 3.15 12.22
N PHE A 71 -15.71 4.21 13.01
CA PHE A 71 -16.13 4.17 14.40
C PHE A 71 -17.66 4.15 14.41
N VAL A 72 -18.26 3.01 14.75
CA VAL A 72 -19.68 2.99 15.10
C VAL A 72 -19.78 3.64 16.48
N ASN A 73 -20.04 4.95 16.50
CA ASN A 73 -20.42 5.67 17.71
C ASN A 73 -21.88 5.33 18.02
N ASN A 74 -22.11 4.12 18.52
CA ASN A 74 -23.29 3.86 19.31
C ASN A 74 -22.82 3.89 20.77
N ASP A 75 -23.16 4.97 21.48
CA ASP A 75 -22.84 5.15 22.89
C ASP A 75 -23.48 4.08 23.81
N GLU A 76 -24.28 3.15 23.26
CA GLU A 76 -24.93 2.08 24.00
C GLU A 76 -24.47 0.66 23.62
N ASP A 77 -23.63 0.46 22.59
CA ASP A 77 -23.24 -0.89 22.16
C ASP A 77 -21.81 -1.23 22.57
N ILE A 78 -21.71 -2.17 23.53
CA ILE A 78 -20.49 -2.95 23.80
C ILE A 78 -20.27 -3.91 22.61
N LEU A 79 -20.03 -3.37 21.41
CA LEU A 79 -19.44 -4.17 20.35
C LEU A 79 -18.06 -4.62 20.84
N PRO A 80 -17.77 -5.94 20.88
CA PRO A 80 -16.47 -6.43 21.32
C PRO A 80 -15.39 -5.77 20.46
N TYR A 81 -14.31 -5.30 21.11
CA TYR A 81 -13.16 -4.62 20.50
C TYR A 81 -12.66 -5.24 19.18
N ARG A 82 -12.82 -6.56 19.01
CA ARG A 82 -12.49 -7.31 17.81
C ARG A 82 -13.33 -6.93 16.57
N GLU A 83 -14.62 -6.64 16.71
CA GLU A 83 -15.47 -6.24 15.59
C GLU A 83 -15.15 -4.81 15.11
N ARG A 84 -14.74 -3.93 16.04
CA ARG A 84 -14.33 -2.55 15.71
C ARG A 84 -13.06 -2.50 14.87
N ILE A 85 -12.15 -3.45 15.06
CA ILE A 85 -10.86 -3.51 14.35
C ILE A 85 -11.00 -4.07 12.93
N ASN A 86 -12.01 -4.88 12.67
CA ASN A 86 -12.19 -5.55 11.38
C ASN A 86 -12.84 -4.67 10.30
N ASN A 87 -13.35 -3.48 10.66
CA ASN A 87 -14.06 -2.59 9.73
C ASN A 87 -13.14 -1.55 9.08
N HIS A 88 -11.94 -1.95 8.65
CA HIS A 88 -11.08 -1.08 7.86
C HIS A 88 -11.48 -1.15 6.38
N ILE A 89 -11.80 0.01 5.82
CA ILE A 89 -12.06 0.15 4.40
C ILE A 89 -10.95 1.00 3.82
N SER A 90 -10.27 0.49 2.80
CA SER A 90 -9.27 1.25 2.07
C SER A 90 -9.79 1.63 0.71
N THR A 91 -9.50 2.85 0.28
CA THR A 91 -9.78 3.32 -1.08
C THR A 91 -8.46 3.62 -1.77
N ILE A 92 -8.28 3.04 -2.94
CA ILE A 92 -7.14 3.34 -3.81
C ILE A 92 -7.57 4.49 -4.72
N HIS A 93 -6.79 5.56 -4.73
CA HIS A 93 -6.99 6.73 -5.60
C HIS A 93 -5.84 6.86 -6.59
N ARG A 94 -6.15 7.45 -7.74
CA ARG A 94 -5.19 7.86 -8.76
C ARG A 94 -5.18 9.38 -8.87
N LEU A 95 -4.00 9.96 -8.82
CA LEU A 95 -3.73 11.36 -9.08
C LEU A 95 -2.98 11.44 -10.39
N ASP A 96 -3.55 12.11 -11.38
CA ASP A 96 -2.87 12.39 -12.65
C ASP A 96 -2.31 13.79 -12.66
N PHE A 97 -1.07 13.93 -13.09
CA PHE A 97 -0.36 15.20 -13.13
C PHE A 97 -0.16 15.67 -14.56
N ASP A 98 -0.30 16.96 -14.76
CA ASP A 98 0.22 17.65 -15.94
C ASP A 98 1.53 18.36 -15.56
N TRP A 99 2.59 18.07 -16.31
CA TRP A 99 3.95 18.54 -16.05
C TRP A 99 4.37 19.68 -16.99
N THR A 100 3.43 20.56 -17.35
CA THR A 100 3.75 21.74 -18.18
C THR A 100 4.63 22.74 -17.43
N ASN A 101 5.68 23.24 -18.10
CA ASN A 101 6.62 24.25 -17.56
C ASN A 101 7.29 23.84 -16.23
N ASP A 102 7.62 22.55 -16.11
CA ASP A 102 8.29 21.96 -14.93
C ASP A 102 7.55 22.18 -13.60
N ARG A 103 6.24 22.46 -13.66
CA ARG A 103 5.38 22.60 -12.49
C ARG A 103 4.25 21.56 -12.55
N PRO A 104 4.23 20.57 -11.65
CA PRO A 104 3.13 19.63 -11.59
C PRO A 104 1.86 20.37 -11.19
N SER A 105 0.82 20.17 -11.98
CA SER A 105 -0.54 20.53 -11.61
C SER A 105 -1.39 19.27 -11.57
N LEU A 106 -2.22 19.14 -10.52
CA LEU A 106 -3.16 18.02 -10.42
C LEU A 106 -4.21 18.20 -11.51
N ARG A 107 -4.22 17.27 -12.48
CA ARG A 107 -5.22 17.24 -13.54
C ARG A 107 -6.48 16.53 -13.07
N GLN A 108 -6.33 15.42 -12.36
CA GLN A 108 -7.45 14.56 -11.98
C GLN A 108 -7.15 13.80 -10.69
N PHE A 109 -8.16 13.70 -9.83
CA PHE A 109 -8.18 12.85 -8.64
C PHE A 109 -9.35 11.88 -8.78
N THR A 110 -9.07 10.57 -8.79
CA THR A 110 -10.11 9.57 -9.08
C THR A 110 -9.99 8.35 -8.17
N PRO A 111 -11.07 7.97 -7.46
CA PRO A 111 -11.10 6.69 -6.77
C PRO A 111 -11.12 5.56 -7.80
N ILE A 112 -10.22 4.59 -7.65
CA ILE A 112 -10.14 3.40 -8.50
C ILE A 112 -11.03 2.31 -7.93
N ILE A 113 -10.84 2.00 -6.65
CA ILE A 113 -11.57 0.93 -5.97
C ILE A 113 -11.65 1.19 -4.46
N THR A 114 -12.69 0.66 -3.84
CA THR A 114 -12.82 0.57 -2.39
C THR A 114 -12.83 -0.89 -1.97
N ILE A 115 -11.96 -1.26 -1.04
CA ILE A 115 -11.71 -2.64 -0.61
C ILE A 115 -11.92 -2.72 0.91
N PRO A 116 -12.67 -3.72 1.42
CA PRO A 116 -12.87 -3.92 2.86
C PRO A 116 -11.66 -4.59 3.52
N LEU A 117 -10.46 -4.12 3.19
CA LEU A 117 -9.18 -4.60 3.72
C LEU A 117 -8.34 -3.38 4.10
N ARG A 118 -7.53 -3.51 5.15
CA ARG A 118 -6.46 -2.56 5.42
C ARG A 118 -5.27 -2.91 4.54
N LEU A 119 -4.75 -1.93 3.80
CA LEU A 119 -3.62 -2.16 2.90
C LEU A 119 -2.33 -1.54 3.47
N SER A 120 -1.21 -2.16 3.16
CA SER A 120 0.15 -1.64 3.30
C SER A 120 0.98 -2.10 2.10
N ASP A 121 2.27 -1.73 2.05
CA ASP A 121 3.23 -2.11 1.00
C ASP A 121 2.63 -2.14 -0.40
N PHE A 122 2.82 -1.07 -1.15
CA PHE A 122 2.05 -0.81 -2.36
C PHE A 122 3.01 -0.54 -3.52
N LEU A 123 2.78 -1.16 -4.67
CA LEU A 123 3.63 -1.01 -5.84
C LEU A 123 2.82 -1.03 -7.14
N TYR A 124 3.34 -0.32 -8.13
CA TYR A 124 2.85 -0.34 -9.50
C TYR A 124 3.71 -1.28 -10.34
N VAL A 125 3.07 -2.10 -11.17
CA VAL A 125 3.70 -3.01 -12.13
C VAL A 125 3.46 -2.47 -13.54
N PRO A 126 4.47 -1.83 -14.18
CA PRO A 126 4.29 -1.15 -15.47
C PRO A 126 3.87 -2.07 -16.61
N LEU A 127 4.53 -3.23 -16.74
CA LEU A 127 4.32 -4.14 -17.88
C LEU A 127 2.87 -4.64 -17.96
N GLU A 128 2.29 -4.94 -16.81
CA GLU A 128 0.94 -5.46 -16.70
C GLU A 128 -0.11 -4.38 -16.40
N GLN A 129 0.32 -3.14 -16.13
CA GLN A 129 -0.52 -2.05 -15.63
C GLN A 129 -1.36 -2.50 -14.43
N LYS A 130 -0.69 -3.08 -13.44
CA LYS A 130 -1.30 -3.57 -12.21
C LYS A 130 -0.85 -2.78 -11.01
N LEU A 131 -1.70 -2.75 -10.00
CA LEU A 131 -1.30 -2.42 -8.63
C LEU A 131 -1.19 -3.71 -7.86
N ILE A 132 -0.12 -3.84 -7.07
CA ILE A 132 0.06 -4.94 -6.13
C ILE A 132 0.20 -4.35 -4.74
N PHE A 133 -0.45 -4.97 -3.77
CA PHE A 133 -0.46 -4.50 -2.40
C PHE A 133 -0.63 -5.63 -1.40
N LEU A 134 -0.17 -5.38 -0.18
CA LEU A 134 -0.32 -6.30 0.94
C LEU A 134 -1.57 -5.94 1.76
N SER A 135 -2.43 -6.92 2.03
CA SER A 135 -3.44 -6.78 3.07
C SER A 135 -2.81 -6.96 4.45
N THR A 136 -3.30 -6.23 5.43
CA THR A 136 -2.86 -6.36 6.82
C THR A 136 -4.04 -6.37 7.75
N SER A 137 -3.82 -6.90 8.96
CA SER A 137 -4.76 -6.79 10.06
C SER A 137 -4.07 -6.21 11.30
N PRO A 138 -4.75 -5.35 12.07
CA PRO A 138 -4.25 -4.97 13.39
C PRO A 138 -4.28 -6.16 14.36
N LEU A 139 -5.10 -7.17 14.08
CA LEU A 139 -5.15 -8.43 14.81
C LEU A 139 -4.17 -9.42 14.17
N ILE A 140 -3.11 -9.75 14.91
CA ILE A 140 -2.04 -10.67 14.47
C ILE A 140 -2.50 -12.15 14.58
N ASP A 141 -3.69 -12.39 15.14
CA ASP A 141 -4.22 -13.71 15.44
C ASP A 141 -4.67 -14.49 14.19
N ASP A 142 -5.00 -13.80 13.09
CA ASP A 142 -5.34 -14.41 11.81
C ASP A 142 -4.23 -14.16 10.77
N LEU A 143 -3.40 -15.18 10.56
CA LEU A 143 -2.32 -15.12 9.57
C LEU A 143 -2.86 -15.07 8.13
N ASN A 144 -4.10 -15.50 7.88
CA ASN A 144 -4.71 -15.44 6.54
C ASN A 144 -5.13 -14.01 6.14
N SER A 145 -5.02 -13.05 7.06
CA SER A 145 -5.27 -11.64 6.80
C SER A 145 -4.07 -10.92 6.14
N PHE A 146 -2.93 -11.61 5.99
CA PHE A 146 -1.70 -11.07 5.42
C PHE A 146 -1.42 -11.73 4.07
N GLU A 147 -1.99 -11.13 3.02
CA GLU A 147 -1.93 -11.68 1.68
C GLU A 147 -1.63 -10.58 0.66
N ILE A 148 -0.92 -10.95 -0.38
CA ILE A 148 -0.68 -10.10 -1.52
C ILE A 148 -1.89 -10.17 -2.45
N TYR A 149 -2.36 -9.01 -2.86
CA TYR A 149 -3.42 -8.83 -3.84
C TYR A 149 -2.93 -8.00 -5.02
N SER A 150 -3.65 -8.10 -6.13
CA SER A 150 -3.47 -7.26 -7.30
C SER A 150 -4.79 -6.75 -7.86
N ILE A 151 -4.70 -5.62 -8.57
CA ILE A 151 -5.78 -5.05 -9.37
C ILE A 151 -5.22 -4.70 -10.74
N ASP A 152 -5.94 -5.11 -11.78
CA ASP A 152 -5.69 -4.69 -13.14
C ASP A 152 -6.28 -3.28 -13.38
N LEU A 153 -5.44 -2.31 -13.75
CA LEU A 153 -5.89 -0.94 -13.99
C LEU A 153 -6.64 -0.75 -15.31
N ARG A 154 -6.51 -1.70 -16.24
CA ARG A 154 -7.30 -1.75 -17.48
C ARG A 154 -8.70 -2.30 -17.21
N ASN A 155 -8.84 -3.15 -16.19
CA ASN A 155 -10.11 -3.71 -15.74
C ASN A 155 -10.24 -3.59 -14.21
N GLN A 156 -10.57 -2.37 -13.77
CA GLN A 156 -10.54 -1.90 -12.37
C GLN A 156 -11.53 -2.63 -11.43
N SER A 157 -12.24 -3.64 -11.91
CA SER A 157 -13.24 -4.40 -11.16
C SER A 157 -12.73 -5.74 -10.62
N LEU A 158 -11.54 -6.20 -11.03
CA LEU A 158 -11.04 -7.52 -10.64
C LEU A 158 -9.93 -7.43 -9.58
N LEU A 159 -10.32 -7.55 -8.32
CA LEU A 159 -9.39 -7.82 -7.22
C LEU A 159 -8.97 -9.29 -7.26
N THR A 160 -7.67 -9.54 -7.42
CA THR A 160 -7.10 -10.90 -7.49
C THR A 160 -6.17 -11.14 -6.32
N ARG A 161 -6.44 -12.18 -5.52
CA ARG A 161 -5.52 -12.64 -4.48
C ARG A 161 -4.38 -13.44 -5.12
N LEU A 162 -3.14 -13.05 -4.86
CA LEU A 162 -1.94 -13.65 -5.46
C LEU A 162 -1.32 -14.75 -4.60
N THR A 163 -1.51 -14.68 -3.28
CA THR A 163 -0.92 -15.62 -2.32
C THR A 163 -1.97 -16.28 -1.45
N HIS A 164 -1.64 -17.45 -0.91
CA HIS A 164 -2.51 -18.24 -0.04
C HIS A 164 -1.68 -18.80 1.12
N ASN A 165 -0.96 -17.92 1.81
CA ASN A 165 0.06 -18.33 2.78
C ASN A 165 -0.47 -18.23 4.23
N GLN A 166 0.25 -18.87 5.16
CA GLN A 166 -0.05 -18.79 6.59
C GLN A 166 1.07 -18.04 7.33
N GLY A 167 1.34 -16.79 6.94
CA GLY A 167 2.45 -16.00 7.46
C GLY A 167 2.32 -14.51 7.19
N PHE A 168 3.26 -13.75 7.75
CA PHE A 168 3.42 -12.33 7.50
C PHE A 168 4.28 -12.13 6.27
N GLU A 169 3.66 -11.65 5.20
CA GLU A 169 4.37 -11.14 4.04
C GLU A 169 4.79 -9.70 4.30
N ILE A 170 6.03 -9.34 3.92
CA ILE A 170 6.56 -7.98 4.12
C ILE A 170 7.58 -7.60 3.05
N GLY A 171 7.69 -6.30 2.83
CA GLY A 171 8.72 -5.66 2.04
C GLY A 171 8.64 -6.10 0.60
N LEU A 172 7.52 -5.80 -0.06
CA LEU A 172 7.32 -6.10 -1.48
C LEU A 172 8.29 -5.30 -2.36
N GLN A 173 8.92 -5.95 -3.34
CA GLN A 173 9.72 -5.28 -4.37
C GLN A 173 9.56 -5.99 -5.71
N LEU A 174 9.54 -5.23 -6.80
CA LEU A 174 9.53 -5.78 -8.14
C LEU A 174 10.95 -6.17 -8.57
N SER A 175 11.09 -7.31 -9.25
CA SER A 175 12.32 -7.65 -9.96
C SER A 175 12.64 -6.61 -11.06
N PRO A 176 13.92 -6.42 -11.46
CA PRO A 176 14.28 -5.46 -12.49
C PRO A 176 13.60 -5.71 -13.85
N SER A 177 13.33 -6.98 -14.17
CA SER A 177 12.61 -7.37 -15.39
C SER A 177 11.11 -7.13 -15.31
N GLY A 178 10.55 -6.85 -14.13
CA GLY A 178 9.13 -6.61 -13.93
C GLY A 178 8.25 -7.87 -13.87
N ASN A 179 8.82 -9.07 -14.09
CA ASN A 179 8.06 -10.31 -14.22
C ASN A 179 7.82 -11.03 -12.89
N HIS A 180 8.63 -10.72 -11.88
CA HIS A 180 8.56 -11.33 -10.56
C HIS A 180 8.36 -10.30 -9.47
N LEU A 181 7.50 -10.63 -8.51
CA LEU A 181 7.37 -9.97 -7.23
C LEU A 181 8.23 -10.68 -6.19
N LEU A 182 9.10 -9.95 -5.52
CA LEU A 182 9.93 -10.43 -4.42
C LEU A 182 9.31 -9.96 -3.10
N PHE A 183 9.35 -10.82 -2.09
CA PHE A 183 8.83 -10.51 -0.77
C PHE A 183 9.41 -11.45 0.27
N ARG A 184 9.36 -11.04 1.54
CA ARG A 184 9.72 -11.94 2.63
C ARG A 184 8.48 -12.47 3.31
N ASN A 185 8.53 -13.72 3.73
CA ASN A 185 7.49 -14.33 4.55
C ASN A 185 8.11 -14.94 5.82
N TYR A 186 7.38 -14.82 6.93
CA TYR A 186 7.69 -15.48 8.20
C TYR A 186 6.42 -15.69 9.01
N THR A 187 6.42 -16.63 9.95
CA THR A 187 5.30 -16.86 10.85
C THR A 187 5.71 -16.54 12.29
N ARG A 188 4.75 -16.21 13.16
CA ARG A 188 5.03 -16.05 14.61
C ARG A 188 4.82 -17.34 15.40
N ARG A 189 4.27 -18.37 14.77
CA ARG A 189 3.96 -19.65 15.41
C ARG A 189 5.00 -20.68 14.97
N SER A 190 5.74 -21.25 15.92
CA SER A 190 6.43 -22.50 15.64
C SER A 190 5.38 -23.61 15.59
N SER A 191 5.20 -24.23 14.42
CA SER A 191 4.50 -25.50 14.38
C SER A 191 5.50 -26.59 14.79
N ARG A 192 5.05 -27.61 15.54
CA ARG A 192 5.90 -28.77 15.89
C ARG A 192 6.34 -29.57 14.65
N THR A 193 5.71 -29.34 13.51
CA THR A 193 5.93 -30.03 12.23
C THR A 193 6.85 -29.27 11.27
N ILE A 194 7.06 -27.95 11.44
CA ILE A 194 7.88 -27.12 10.54
C ILE A 194 8.76 -26.20 11.39
N PHE A 195 9.93 -26.71 11.80
CA PHE A 195 10.85 -26.09 12.77
C PHE A 195 11.56 -24.80 12.30
N HIS A 196 11.18 -24.21 11.16
CA HIS A 196 11.93 -23.12 10.52
C HIS A 196 11.10 -21.92 10.02
N ASP A 197 9.79 -21.90 10.31
CA ASP A 197 8.88 -20.89 9.76
C ASP A 197 8.95 -19.53 10.48
N THR A 198 9.60 -19.44 11.64
CA THR A 198 9.75 -18.16 12.36
C THR A 198 10.82 -17.26 11.78
N GLN A 199 11.71 -17.82 10.96
CA GLN A 199 12.73 -17.05 10.27
C GLN A 199 12.18 -16.48 8.96
N ARG A 200 12.60 -15.27 8.64
CA ARG A 200 12.24 -14.63 7.37
C ARG A 200 12.93 -15.35 6.23
N ARG A 201 12.11 -15.77 5.27
CA ARG A 201 12.54 -16.34 3.99
C ARG A 201 12.20 -15.38 2.87
N LEU A 202 13.01 -15.40 1.83
CA LEU A 202 12.76 -14.65 0.61
C LEU A 202 12.00 -15.56 -0.35
N TYR A 203 10.94 -15.03 -0.92
CA TYR A 203 10.14 -15.67 -1.94
C TYR A 203 10.09 -14.80 -3.19
N SER A 204 9.85 -15.45 -4.31
CA SER A 204 9.48 -14.83 -5.56
C SER A 204 8.17 -15.40 -6.05
N LEU A 205 7.32 -14.53 -6.57
CA LEU A 205 6.08 -14.85 -7.24
C LEU A 205 6.21 -14.41 -8.69
N ASP A 206 6.07 -15.35 -9.62
CA ASP A 206 5.92 -15.09 -11.04
C ASP A 206 4.53 -14.48 -11.31
N LEU A 207 4.49 -13.28 -11.88
CA LEU A 207 3.26 -12.53 -12.09
C LEU A 207 2.41 -13.06 -13.26
N ALA A 208 3.01 -13.82 -14.18
CA ALA A 208 2.32 -14.38 -15.33
C ALA A 208 1.52 -15.64 -14.98
N ASN A 209 2.03 -16.48 -14.09
CA ASN A 209 1.42 -17.78 -13.77
C ASN A 209 1.08 -17.96 -12.27
N GLY A 210 1.50 -17.04 -11.40
CA GLY A 210 1.25 -17.10 -9.96
C GLY A 210 2.11 -18.14 -9.22
N HIS A 211 3.12 -18.71 -9.86
CA HIS A 211 4.02 -19.67 -9.23
C HIS A 211 4.90 -18.96 -8.19
N THR A 212 4.95 -19.53 -6.98
CA THR A 212 5.78 -19.00 -5.89
C THR A 212 6.95 -19.94 -5.62
N GLU A 213 8.15 -19.41 -5.55
CA GLU A 213 9.35 -20.16 -5.17
C GLU A 213 10.12 -19.50 -4.03
N ARG A 214 10.82 -20.33 -3.24
CA ARG A 214 11.70 -19.86 -2.16
C ARG A 214 13.10 -19.60 -2.71
N TYR A 215 13.56 -18.36 -2.61
CA TYR A 215 14.92 -17.99 -2.92
C TYR A 215 15.88 -18.42 -1.80
N GLY A 216 17.03 -18.97 -2.19
CA GLY A 216 18.02 -19.50 -1.24
C GLY A 216 17.41 -20.61 -0.37
N SER A 217 16.76 -21.59 -0.99
CA SER A 217 16.17 -22.76 -0.31
C SER A 217 17.14 -23.43 0.65
N ASP A 218 18.41 -23.44 0.27
CA ASP A 218 19.52 -24.12 0.96
C ASP A 218 20.10 -23.26 2.09
N PHE A 219 19.76 -21.96 2.13
CA PHE A 219 20.17 -21.06 3.19
C PHE A 219 19.26 -21.23 4.41
N LEU A 220 19.83 -21.76 5.48
CA LEU A 220 19.12 -22.03 6.74
C LEU A 220 19.05 -20.81 7.68
N GLY A 221 19.70 -19.70 7.33
CA GLY A 221 19.72 -18.48 8.13
C GLY A 221 18.53 -17.55 7.88
N ASN A 222 18.40 -16.52 8.71
CA ASN A 222 17.33 -15.52 8.62
C ASN A 222 17.63 -14.44 7.58
N ILE A 223 16.72 -14.18 6.64
CA ILE A 223 16.90 -13.14 5.62
C ILE A 223 16.28 -11.82 6.11
N VAL A 224 17.14 -10.90 6.57
CA VAL A 224 16.73 -9.61 7.17
C VAL A 224 16.58 -8.48 6.15
N GLY A 225 16.98 -8.69 4.90
CA GLY A 225 16.85 -7.71 3.82
C GLY A 225 17.27 -8.31 2.49
N TYR A 226 16.90 -7.64 1.42
CA TYR A 226 17.28 -8.00 0.06
C TYR A 226 17.19 -6.75 -0.83
N VAL A 227 17.96 -6.75 -1.92
CA VAL A 227 17.96 -5.68 -2.93
C VAL A 227 18.09 -6.35 -4.30
N PRO A 228 17.09 -6.24 -5.19
CA PRO A 228 17.18 -6.70 -6.56
C PRO A 228 18.25 -5.88 -7.28
N LYS A 229 19.14 -6.57 -7.97
CA LYS A 229 20.18 -5.95 -8.78
C LYS A 229 19.83 -6.15 -10.24
N SER A 230 19.94 -5.10 -11.06
CA SER A 230 19.85 -5.25 -12.52
C SER A 230 20.97 -6.15 -13.02
N ASP A 231 20.66 -6.93 -14.05
CA ASP A 231 21.55 -7.97 -14.57
C ASP A 231 22.80 -7.40 -15.28
N GLY A 232 22.85 -6.07 -15.47
CA GLY A 232 23.90 -5.36 -16.19
C GLY A 232 23.36 -4.74 -17.46
#